data_AF-A0A923SCV7-F1
#
_entry.id   AF-A0A923SCV7-F1
#
_cell.length_a   1.000
_cell.length_b   1.000
_cell.length_c   1.000
_cell.angle_alpha   90.00
_cell.angle_beta   90.00
_cell.angle_gamma   90.00
#
_symmetry.space_group_name_H-M   'P 1'
#
loop_
_entity.id
_entity.type
_entity.pdbx_description
1 polymer ?
#
loop_
_entity_poly.entity_id
_entity_poly.type
_entity_poly.pdbx_seq_one_letter_code
_entity_poly.pdbx_strand_id
1 'polypeptide(L)'
;VSAPSVKHGDVTVSPKSASKGDTVTITVKPDSGYELDTLTVKDASGSKIKVKDKGDGKFTFTMPASKVTVSAEFAEIETLDFADVSTDAYYYEAVKWAAKKGITGGTGDGTFNPNGSCTRAHIVTFLWRAAGSPEPKSTVSFADVPADSYYAKAVAWAVENGITLGTGDGTFSPNATCTRAQSVTFLYRALGTAPTTVNGFTDVTADAFYADAVAWAVESGVTNGTS
;
A
#
# COMPACT_ATOMS: atom_id res chain seq x y z
N VAL A 1 32.04 5.76 10.47
CA VAL A 1 30.62 6.14 10.46
C VAL A 1 30.12 6.18 11.88
N SER A 2 29.37 7.22 12.26
CA SER A 2 28.77 7.30 13.60
C SER A 2 27.25 7.39 13.50
N ALA A 3 26.56 6.56 14.28
CA ALA A 3 25.16 6.73 14.63
C ALA A 3 25.12 7.09 16.13
N PRO A 4 24.67 8.29 16.52
CA PRO A 4 24.49 8.63 17.92
C PRO A 4 23.36 7.78 18.54
N SER A 5 23.35 7.71 19.88
CA SER A 5 22.19 7.16 20.61
C SER A 5 20.95 7.96 20.24
N VAL A 6 19.87 7.26 19.93
CA VAL A 6 18.58 7.82 19.55
C VAL A 6 17.56 7.38 20.61
N LYS A 7 16.52 8.19 20.82
CA LYS A 7 15.41 7.80 21.70
C LYS A 7 14.43 6.97 20.90
N HIS A 8 13.77 6.01 21.54
CA HIS A 8 12.65 5.24 20.97
C HIS A 8 13.04 4.27 19.83
N GLY A 9 14.31 3.84 19.85
CA GLY A 9 14.82 2.82 18.96
C GLY A 9 16.35 2.74 19.00
N ASP A 10 16.88 1.86 18.17
CA ASP A 10 18.29 1.60 17.98
C ASP A 10 18.71 1.82 16.52
N VAL A 11 19.87 2.43 16.32
CA VAL A 11 20.50 2.57 15.00
C VAL A 11 21.92 2.05 15.10
N THR A 12 22.21 1.02 14.30
CA THR A 12 23.56 0.43 14.20
C THR A 12 24.08 0.55 12.78
N VAL A 13 25.41 0.61 12.65
CA VAL A 13 26.09 0.70 11.35
C VAL A 13 27.19 -0.36 11.26
N SER A 14 27.28 -1.00 10.09
CA SER A 14 28.31 -1.99 9.80
C SER A 14 28.79 -1.87 8.34
N PRO A 15 30.11 -1.78 8.10
CA PRO A 15 31.18 -1.67 9.09
C PRO A 15 31.27 -0.26 9.72
N LYS A 16 31.84 -0.16 10.94
CA LYS A 16 32.02 1.14 11.64
C LYS A 16 33.10 2.02 10.99
N SER A 17 34.06 1.40 10.32
CA SER A 17 35.09 2.03 9.49
C SER A 17 35.01 1.44 8.09
N ALA A 18 35.02 2.30 7.08
CA ALA A 18 34.90 1.91 5.68
C ALA A 18 35.69 2.90 4.82
N SER A 19 36.30 2.41 3.75
CA SER A 19 37.01 3.21 2.76
C SER A 19 36.02 3.77 1.72
N LYS A 20 36.44 4.79 0.99
CA LYS A 20 35.64 5.34 -0.12
C LYS A 20 35.25 4.22 -1.10
N GLY A 21 33.96 4.12 -1.41
CA GLY A 21 33.41 3.11 -2.32
C GLY A 21 32.86 1.86 -1.62
N ASP A 22 33.20 1.65 -0.34
CA ASP A 22 32.67 0.53 0.43
C ASP A 22 31.18 0.70 0.69
N THR A 23 30.46 -0.42 0.79
CA THR A 23 29.05 -0.41 1.19
C THR A 23 28.95 -0.45 2.70
N VAL A 24 28.19 0.48 3.26
CA VAL A 24 27.84 0.52 4.68
C VAL A 24 26.36 0.21 4.83
N THR A 25 26.04 -0.71 5.74
CA THR A 25 24.69 -1.07 6.13
C THR A 25 24.31 -0.38 7.43
N ILE A 26 23.16 0.27 7.45
CA ILE A 26 22.48 0.82 8.61
C ILE A 26 21.38 -0.17 8.98
N THR A 27 21.29 -0.56 10.24
CA THR A 27 20.15 -1.34 10.76
C THR A 27 19.44 -0.49 11.80
N VAL A 28 18.16 -0.25 11.56
CA VAL A 28 17.26 0.51 12.42
C VAL A 28 16.28 -0.45 13.07
N LYS A 29 16.14 -0.36 14.39
CA LYS A 29 15.20 -1.13 15.18
C LYS A 29 14.41 -0.19 16.09
N PRO A 30 13.21 0.24 15.72
CA PRO A 30 12.35 1.02 16.62
C PRO A 30 12.04 0.26 17.92
N ASP A 31 11.83 0.99 19.01
CA ASP A 31 11.29 0.43 20.26
C ASP A 31 9.82 0.04 20.09
N SER A 32 9.32 -0.81 20.99
CA SER A 32 7.89 -1.15 21.00
C SER A 32 7.02 0.11 21.12
N GLY A 33 6.05 0.25 20.21
CA GLY A 33 5.18 1.43 20.15
C GLY A 33 5.73 2.60 19.34
N TYR A 34 6.85 2.42 18.64
CA TYR A 34 7.46 3.45 17.79
C TYR A 34 7.81 2.92 16.39
N GLU A 35 7.81 3.80 15.40
CA GLU A 35 8.26 3.53 14.03
C GLU A 35 9.32 4.52 13.60
N LEU A 36 10.15 4.15 12.62
CA LEU A 36 11.13 5.05 12.02
C LEU A 36 10.39 6.14 11.23
N ASP A 37 10.49 7.38 11.69
CA ASP A 37 9.90 8.53 10.99
C ASP A 37 10.87 9.06 9.93
N THR A 38 12.09 9.38 10.33
CA THR A 38 13.08 10.00 9.44
C THR A 38 14.43 9.32 9.59
N LEU A 39 15.03 8.90 8.46
CA LEU A 39 16.44 8.49 8.39
C LEU A 39 17.22 9.48 7.51
N THR A 40 18.28 10.06 8.08
CA THR A 40 19.15 11.00 7.38
C THR A 40 20.60 10.56 7.46
N VAL A 41 21.27 10.50 6.31
CA VAL A 41 22.70 10.23 6.20
C VAL A 41 23.37 11.44 5.56
N LYS A 42 24.37 12.01 6.23
CA LYS A 42 25.09 13.20 5.75
C LYS A 42 26.60 12.96 5.75
N ASP A 43 27.28 13.54 4.77
CA ASP A 43 28.73 13.62 4.76
C ASP A 43 29.26 14.73 5.68
N ALA A 44 30.58 14.89 5.75
CA ALA A 44 31.23 15.89 6.59
C ALA A 44 30.90 17.35 6.21
N SER A 45 30.41 17.60 4.99
CA SER A 45 29.94 18.93 4.54
C SER A 45 28.49 19.21 4.92
N GLY A 46 27.77 18.21 5.44
CA GLY A 46 26.33 18.28 5.72
C GLY A 46 25.45 17.88 4.52
N SER A 47 26.06 17.48 3.40
CA SER A 47 25.34 17.07 2.18
C SER A 47 24.70 15.69 2.38
N LYS A 48 23.44 15.56 1.97
CA LYS A 48 22.68 14.31 2.10
C LYS A 48 23.22 13.22 1.17
N ILE A 49 23.45 12.03 1.71
CA ILE A 49 23.84 10.83 0.97
C ILE A 49 22.57 10.01 0.70
N LYS A 50 22.38 9.59 -0.56
CA LYS A 50 21.28 8.69 -0.91
C LYS A 50 21.47 7.33 -0.24
N VAL A 51 20.42 6.85 0.41
CA VAL A 51 20.33 5.50 0.97
C VAL A 51 19.44 4.62 0.11
N LYS A 52 19.78 3.34 0.02
CA LYS A 52 18.98 2.30 -0.61
C LYS A 52 18.36 1.43 0.48
N ASP A 53 17.03 1.41 0.53
CA ASP A 53 16.26 0.52 1.39
C ASP A 53 16.41 -0.94 0.94
N LYS A 54 16.55 -1.84 1.91
CA LYS A 54 16.70 -3.29 1.73
C LYS A 54 15.57 -4.08 2.40
N GLY A 55 14.60 -3.41 3.04
CA GLY A 55 13.59 -4.06 3.88
C GLY A 55 14.13 -4.41 5.27
N ASP A 56 13.24 -4.87 6.15
CA ASP A 56 13.56 -5.36 7.50
C ASP A 56 14.43 -4.40 8.34
N GLY A 57 14.15 -3.10 8.23
CA GLY A 57 14.89 -2.05 8.94
C GLY A 57 16.33 -1.85 8.45
N LYS A 58 16.72 -2.39 7.30
CA LYS A 58 18.08 -2.29 6.76
C LYS A 58 18.16 -1.30 5.60
N PHE A 59 19.15 -0.41 5.68
CA PHE A 59 19.45 0.58 4.65
C PHE A 59 20.93 0.49 4.27
N THR A 60 21.27 0.84 3.04
CA THR A 60 22.65 0.80 2.56
C THR A 60 23.06 2.09 1.87
N PHE A 61 24.31 2.50 2.02
CA PHE A 61 24.89 3.61 1.26
C PHE A 61 26.36 3.32 0.89
N THR A 62 26.86 4.00 -0.13
CA THR A 62 28.26 3.94 -0.53
C THR A 62 29.07 5.00 0.22
N MET A 63 30.13 4.58 0.89
CA MET A 63 30.96 5.45 1.71
C MET A 63 31.67 6.51 0.85
N PRO A 64 31.54 7.81 1.16
CA PRO A 64 32.28 8.87 0.49
C PRO A 64 33.74 8.93 0.99
N ALA A 65 34.52 9.85 0.43
CA ALA A 65 35.90 10.12 0.87
C ALA A 65 35.99 10.87 2.22
N SER A 66 34.86 11.09 2.89
CA SER A 66 34.73 11.90 4.09
C SER A 66 33.92 11.18 5.17
N LYS A 67 33.95 11.70 6.40
CA LYS A 67 33.17 11.16 7.51
C LYS A 67 31.68 11.24 7.21
N VAL A 68 30.93 10.27 7.71
CA VAL A 68 29.48 10.19 7.57
C VAL A 68 28.82 10.11 8.94
N THR A 69 27.76 10.89 9.09
CA THR A 69 26.86 10.90 10.25
C THR A 69 25.51 10.33 9.82
N VAL A 70 25.02 9.38 10.59
CA VAL A 70 23.68 8.80 10.46
C VAL A 70 22.83 9.31 11.62
N SER A 71 21.64 9.83 11.33
CA SER A 71 20.66 10.25 12.33
C SER A 71 19.30 9.65 12.00
N ALA A 72 18.58 9.19 13.02
CA ALA A 72 17.21 8.71 12.90
C ALA A 72 16.31 9.41 13.92
N GLU A 73 15.06 9.62 13.53
CA GLU A 73 13.98 10.10 14.37
C GLU A 73 12.86 9.05 14.33
N PHE A 74 12.24 8.81 15.49
CA PHE A 74 11.16 7.83 15.65
C PHE A 74 9.90 8.55 16.11
N ALA A 75 8.75 8.12 15.58
CA ALA A 75 7.43 8.59 15.96
C ALA A 75 6.69 7.48 16.71
N GLU A 76 5.81 7.86 17.64
CA GLU A 76 4.88 6.90 18.25
C GLU A 76 4.00 6.29 17.17
N ILE A 77 3.86 4.97 17.22
CA ILE A 77 2.90 4.25 16.41
C ILE A 77 1.52 4.67 16.92
N GLU A 78 0.82 5.47 16.12
CA GLU A 78 -0.64 5.57 16.26
C GLU A 78 -1.20 4.16 16.10
N THR A 79 -1.68 3.60 17.21
CA THR A 79 -2.17 2.23 17.24
C THR A 79 -3.40 2.12 16.36
N LEU A 80 -3.38 1.13 15.48
CA LEU A 80 -4.54 0.70 14.75
C LEU A 80 -5.52 0.04 15.73
N ASP A 81 -6.73 0.59 15.87
CA ASP A 81 -7.74 0.09 16.81
C ASP A 81 -8.42 -1.22 16.38
N PHE A 82 -7.80 -2.00 15.49
CA PHE A 82 -8.32 -3.29 15.05
C PHE A 82 -7.71 -4.44 15.88
N ALA A 83 -8.52 -5.03 16.76
CA ALA A 83 -8.09 -6.08 17.68
C ALA A 83 -7.61 -7.37 16.99
N ASP A 84 -8.02 -7.59 15.74
CA ASP A 84 -7.68 -8.76 14.93
C ASP A 84 -6.54 -8.51 13.92
N VAL A 85 -5.83 -7.39 14.05
CA VAL A 85 -4.68 -7.04 13.23
C VAL A 85 -3.42 -7.00 14.10
N SER A 86 -2.64 -8.10 14.06
CA SER A 86 -1.35 -8.19 14.74
C SER A 86 -0.33 -7.22 14.15
N THR A 87 0.48 -6.58 15.01
CA THR A 87 1.60 -5.70 14.62
C THR A 87 2.68 -6.41 13.80
N ASP A 88 2.78 -7.73 13.92
CA ASP A 88 3.76 -8.54 13.18
C ASP A 88 3.19 -9.07 11.85
N ALA A 89 1.92 -8.80 11.55
CA ALA A 89 1.31 -9.23 10.30
C ALA A 89 1.92 -8.49 9.11
N TYR A 90 2.20 -9.21 8.02
CA TYR A 90 2.80 -8.63 6.81
C TYR A 90 1.96 -7.49 6.20
N TYR A 91 0.67 -7.43 6.51
CA TYR A 91 -0.27 -6.40 6.06
C TYR A 91 -0.50 -5.28 7.08
N TYR A 92 0.11 -5.34 8.27
CA TYR A 92 -0.13 -4.38 9.36
C TYR A 92 0.03 -2.92 8.90
N GLU A 93 1.16 -2.60 8.28
CA GLU A 93 1.46 -1.25 7.80
C GLU A 93 0.47 -0.79 6.71
N ALA A 94 0.04 -1.71 5.84
CA ALA A 94 -0.94 -1.41 4.81
C ALA A 94 -2.32 -1.09 5.40
N VAL A 95 -2.77 -1.86 6.40
CA VAL A 95 -4.06 -1.61 7.08
C VAL A 95 -3.98 -0.34 7.91
N LYS A 96 -2.88 -0.11 8.63
CA LYS A 96 -2.63 1.11 9.40
C LYS A 96 -2.69 2.35 8.50
N TRP A 97 -1.99 2.31 7.36
CA TRP A 97 -2.04 3.39 6.38
C TRP A 97 -3.46 3.61 5.84
N ALA A 98 -4.17 2.55 5.47
CA ALA A 98 -5.53 2.64 4.93
C ALA A 98 -6.51 3.23 5.96
N ALA A 99 -6.42 2.82 7.22
CA ALA A 99 -7.24 3.35 8.31
C ALA A 99 -6.95 4.84 8.54
N LYS A 100 -5.66 5.22 8.63
CA LYS A 100 -5.24 6.62 8.79
C LYS A 100 -5.68 7.52 7.64
N LYS A 101 -5.76 6.98 6.42
CA LYS A 101 -6.28 7.69 5.24
C LYS A 101 -7.80 7.68 5.14
N GLY A 102 -8.51 7.07 6.09
CA GLY A 102 -9.97 6.94 6.07
C GLY A 102 -10.49 6.04 4.95
N ILE A 103 -9.64 5.19 4.37
CA ILE A 103 -10.01 4.25 3.30
C ILE A 103 -10.83 3.09 3.87
N THR A 104 -10.46 2.63 5.07
CA THR A 104 -11.20 1.58 5.79
C THR A 104 -11.50 2.02 7.21
N GLY A 105 -12.68 1.60 7.70
CA GLY A 105 -13.06 1.66 9.12
C GLY A 105 -13.21 0.27 9.72
N GLY A 106 -12.76 -0.78 9.01
CA GLY A 106 -12.95 -2.17 9.40
C GLY A 106 -14.38 -2.66 9.16
N THR A 107 -14.71 -3.78 9.80
CA THR A 107 -16.02 -4.46 9.72
C THR A 107 -16.98 -4.08 10.85
N GLY A 108 -16.55 -3.20 11.77
CA GLY A 108 -17.28 -2.86 12.99
C GLY A 108 -16.63 -3.47 14.24
N ASP A 109 -17.07 -3.03 15.42
CA ASP A 109 -16.65 -3.56 16.73
C ASP A 109 -15.13 -3.64 16.97
N GLY A 110 -14.36 -2.72 16.36
CA GLY A 110 -12.90 -2.72 16.47
C GLY A 110 -12.24 -3.89 15.74
N THR A 111 -12.81 -4.37 14.63
CA THR A 111 -12.24 -5.46 13.80
C THR A 111 -12.05 -5.04 12.36
N PHE A 112 -11.02 -5.59 11.70
CA PHE A 112 -10.73 -5.40 10.28
C PHE A 112 -11.17 -6.59 9.42
N ASN A 113 -11.19 -7.80 9.99
CA ASN A 113 -11.40 -9.09 9.34
C ASN A 113 -10.41 -9.36 8.18
N PRO A 114 -9.09 -9.44 8.46
CA PRO A 114 -8.05 -9.52 7.43
C PRO A 114 -8.12 -10.79 6.55
N ASN A 115 -8.71 -11.87 7.05
CA ASN A 115 -8.87 -13.13 6.31
C ASN A 115 -10.24 -13.27 5.64
N GLY A 116 -11.13 -12.28 5.80
CA GLY A 116 -12.45 -12.27 5.21
C GLY A 116 -12.40 -11.98 3.71
N SER A 117 -13.36 -12.54 2.96
CA SER A 117 -13.54 -12.19 1.55
C SER A 117 -14.03 -10.75 1.39
N CYS A 118 -13.39 -9.98 0.51
CA CYS A 118 -13.93 -8.68 0.11
C CYS A 118 -15.07 -8.85 -0.90
N THR A 119 -16.17 -8.14 -0.69
CA THR A 119 -17.25 -8.06 -1.67
C THR A 119 -16.94 -7.00 -2.73
N ARG A 120 -17.69 -7.00 -3.83
CA ARG A 120 -17.58 -5.96 -4.86
C ARG A 120 -17.82 -4.56 -4.29
N ALA A 121 -18.79 -4.41 -3.39
CA ALA A 121 -19.06 -3.16 -2.68
C ALA A 121 -17.84 -2.69 -1.87
N HIS A 122 -17.18 -3.58 -1.11
CA HIS A 122 -15.99 -3.22 -0.34
C HIS A 122 -14.89 -2.64 -1.23
N ILE A 123 -14.57 -3.30 -2.35
CA ILE A 123 -13.49 -2.86 -3.24
C ILE A 123 -13.77 -1.46 -3.83
N VAL A 124 -14.97 -1.22 -4.36
CA VAL A 124 -15.30 0.10 -4.93
C VAL A 124 -15.37 1.18 -3.84
N THR A 125 -15.84 0.86 -2.64
CA THR A 125 -15.83 1.81 -1.51
C THR A 125 -14.41 2.19 -1.09
N PHE A 126 -13.47 1.23 -1.05
CA PHE A 126 -12.07 1.54 -0.76
C PHE A 126 -11.46 2.45 -1.83
N LEU A 127 -11.69 2.17 -3.12
CA LEU A 127 -11.21 3.01 -4.22
C LEU A 127 -11.80 4.43 -4.16
N TRP A 128 -13.11 4.54 -3.93
CA TRP A 128 -13.79 5.83 -3.81
C TRP A 128 -13.23 6.67 -2.64
N ARG A 129 -13.03 6.04 -1.47
CA ARG A 129 -12.42 6.72 -0.32
C ARG A 129 -10.97 7.11 -0.55
N ALA A 130 -10.20 6.23 -1.21
CA ALA A 130 -8.82 6.54 -1.61
C ALA A 130 -8.75 7.71 -2.58
N ALA A 131 -9.77 7.91 -3.41
CA ALA A 131 -9.93 9.07 -4.30
C ALA A 131 -10.44 10.34 -3.58
N GLY A 132 -10.62 10.31 -2.25
CA GLY A 132 -11.10 11.44 -1.46
C GLY A 132 -12.61 11.52 -1.30
N SER A 133 -13.34 10.44 -1.58
CA SER A 133 -14.81 10.36 -1.49
C SER A 133 -15.55 11.44 -2.30
N PRO A 134 -15.21 11.67 -3.58
CA PRO A 134 -15.86 12.70 -4.40
C PRO A 134 -17.36 12.43 -4.57
N GLU A 135 -18.18 13.48 -4.49
CA GLU A 135 -19.62 13.36 -4.71
C GLU A 135 -19.90 12.99 -6.20
N PRO A 136 -20.65 11.91 -6.48
CA PRO A 136 -21.01 11.54 -7.85
C PRO A 136 -21.87 12.62 -8.52
N LYS A 137 -21.67 12.87 -9.81
CA LYS A 137 -22.46 13.86 -10.56
C LYS A 137 -23.86 13.39 -10.90
N SER A 138 -24.07 12.08 -10.89
CA SER A 138 -25.35 11.47 -11.24
C SER A 138 -25.60 10.27 -10.36
N THR A 139 -26.88 10.03 -10.07
CA THR A 139 -27.29 8.77 -9.45
C THR A 139 -27.22 7.66 -10.48
N VAL A 140 -26.74 6.50 -10.05
CA VAL A 140 -26.79 5.28 -10.86
C VAL A 140 -27.81 4.36 -10.21
N SER A 141 -28.74 3.85 -11.03
CA SER A 141 -29.78 2.94 -10.57
C SER A 141 -29.44 1.52 -10.99
N PHE A 142 -28.92 0.75 -10.04
CA PHE A 142 -28.95 -0.71 -10.11
C PHE A 142 -30.09 -1.21 -9.22
N ALA A 143 -30.79 -2.26 -9.65
CA ALA A 143 -31.92 -2.82 -8.89
C ALA A 143 -31.51 -3.33 -7.49
N ASP A 144 -30.25 -3.72 -7.34
CA ASP A 144 -29.66 -4.28 -6.12
C ASP A 144 -28.77 -3.29 -5.35
N VAL A 145 -28.86 -1.99 -5.65
CA VAL A 145 -28.15 -0.92 -4.92
C VAL A 145 -29.17 0.06 -4.34
N PRO A 146 -29.63 -0.17 -3.10
CA PRO A 146 -30.47 0.78 -2.39
C PRO A 146 -29.76 2.13 -2.19
N ALA A 147 -30.49 3.24 -2.35
CA ALA A 147 -29.91 4.59 -2.31
C ALA A 147 -29.29 4.98 -0.96
N ASP A 148 -29.73 4.34 0.13
CA ASP A 148 -29.27 4.53 1.50
C ASP A 148 -28.11 3.60 1.89
N SER A 149 -27.71 2.68 1.02
CA SER A 149 -26.58 1.79 1.28
C SER A 149 -25.26 2.56 1.37
N TYR A 150 -24.38 2.17 2.29
CA TYR A 150 -23.09 2.86 2.51
C TYR A 150 -22.22 2.94 1.25
N TYR A 151 -22.40 2.01 0.31
CA TYR A 151 -21.66 1.91 -0.95
C TYR A 151 -22.35 2.61 -2.13
N ALA A 152 -23.58 3.12 -1.99
CA ALA A 152 -24.35 3.65 -3.12
C ALA A 152 -23.60 4.76 -3.87
N LYS A 153 -23.00 5.71 -3.14
CA LYS A 153 -22.19 6.79 -3.72
C LYS A 153 -20.92 6.26 -4.38
N ALA A 154 -20.24 5.32 -3.75
CA ALA A 154 -19.04 4.70 -4.30
C ALA A 154 -19.33 3.95 -5.61
N VAL A 155 -20.47 3.26 -5.69
CA VAL A 155 -20.92 2.58 -6.91
C VAL A 155 -21.23 3.59 -8.01
N ALA A 156 -21.98 4.67 -7.69
CA ALA A 156 -22.28 5.71 -8.67
C ALA A 156 -21.01 6.38 -9.21
N TRP A 157 -20.06 6.72 -8.33
CA TRP A 157 -18.76 7.25 -8.73
C TRP A 157 -17.97 6.26 -9.60
N ALA A 158 -17.95 4.97 -9.23
CA ALA A 158 -17.22 3.95 -9.96
C ALA A 158 -17.77 3.76 -11.38
N VAL A 159 -19.09 3.87 -11.56
CA VAL A 159 -19.71 3.83 -12.89
C VAL A 159 -19.41 5.10 -13.69
N GLU A 160 -19.51 6.27 -13.08
CA GLU A 160 -19.19 7.55 -13.73
C GLU A 160 -17.76 7.57 -14.28
N ASN A 161 -16.81 6.97 -13.57
CA ASN A 161 -15.40 6.91 -13.95
C ASN A 161 -15.04 5.65 -14.76
N GLY A 162 -16.02 4.87 -15.21
CA GLY A 162 -15.78 3.69 -16.04
C GLY A 162 -15.06 2.53 -15.35
N ILE A 163 -15.00 2.53 -14.01
CA ILE A 163 -14.36 1.47 -13.21
C ILE A 163 -15.19 0.17 -13.31
N THR A 164 -16.51 0.30 -13.34
CA THR A 164 -17.45 -0.83 -13.46
C THR A 164 -18.68 -0.43 -14.26
N LEU A 165 -19.28 -1.41 -14.94
CA LEU A 165 -20.59 -1.28 -15.58
C LEU A 165 -21.65 -2.14 -14.89
N GLY A 166 -21.32 -2.72 -13.72
CA GLY A 166 -22.14 -3.72 -13.05
C GLY A 166 -21.83 -5.15 -13.50
N THR A 167 -22.79 -6.04 -13.34
CA THR A 167 -22.70 -7.47 -13.69
C THR A 167 -23.64 -7.87 -14.84
N GLY A 168 -24.37 -6.91 -15.42
CA GLY A 168 -25.42 -7.16 -16.41
C GLY A 168 -26.82 -6.98 -15.81
N ASP A 169 -27.85 -6.96 -16.66
CA ASP A 169 -29.27 -6.96 -16.28
C ASP A 169 -29.69 -5.89 -15.26
N GLY A 170 -29.02 -4.73 -15.26
CA GLY A 170 -29.28 -3.66 -14.29
C GLY A 170 -28.85 -3.97 -12.86
N THR A 171 -27.86 -4.86 -12.68
CA THR A 171 -27.31 -5.25 -11.36
C THR A 171 -25.85 -4.86 -11.18
N PHE A 172 -25.46 -4.57 -9.94
CA PHE A 172 -24.06 -4.38 -9.54
C PHE A 172 -23.45 -5.60 -8.84
N SER A 173 -24.28 -6.43 -8.19
CA SER A 173 -23.93 -7.54 -7.31
C SER A 173 -23.07 -7.10 -6.10
N PRO A 174 -23.52 -6.17 -5.25
CA PRO A 174 -22.69 -5.56 -4.20
C PRO A 174 -22.14 -6.57 -3.18
N ASN A 175 -22.94 -7.59 -2.84
CA ASN A 175 -22.59 -8.58 -1.83
C ASN A 175 -21.83 -9.79 -2.38
N ALA A 176 -21.67 -9.90 -3.71
CA ALA A 176 -20.90 -10.98 -4.29
C ALA A 176 -19.42 -10.84 -3.93
N THR A 177 -18.77 -11.96 -3.63
CA THR A 177 -17.31 -12.00 -3.40
C THR A 177 -16.59 -11.51 -4.65
N CYS A 178 -15.67 -10.55 -4.47
CA CYS A 178 -14.87 -10.01 -5.55
C CYS A 178 -13.67 -10.93 -5.82
N THR A 179 -13.62 -11.52 -7.01
CA THR A 179 -12.47 -12.35 -7.40
C THR A 179 -11.21 -11.50 -7.56
N ARG A 180 -10.02 -12.11 -7.46
CA ARG A 180 -8.74 -11.41 -7.72
C ARG A 180 -8.73 -10.71 -9.10
N ALA A 181 -9.26 -11.38 -10.12
CA ALA A 181 -9.42 -10.84 -11.47
C ALA A 181 -10.29 -9.58 -11.52
N GLN A 182 -11.41 -9.56 -10.79
CA GLN A 182 -12.27 -8.38 -10.69
C GLN A 182 -11.60 -7.26 -9.88
N SER A 183 -10.97 -7.58 -8.76
CA SER A 183 -10.27 -6.60 -7.92
C SER A 183 -9.15 -5.88 -8.68
N VAL A 184 -8.30 -6.63 -9.41
CA VAL A 184 -7.23 -6.02 -10.22
C VAL A 184 -7.80 -5.20 -11.39
N THR A 185 -8.91 -5.64 -11.98
CA THR A 185 -9.58 -4.88 -13.04
C THR A 185 -10.13 -3.55 -12.53
N PHE A 186 -10.69 -3.51 -11.32
CA PHE A 186 -11.15 -2.26 -10.69
C PHE A 186 -9.97 -1.33 -10.36
N LEU A 187 -8.88 -1.87 -9.81
CA LEU A 187 -7.66 -1.10 -9.56
C LEU A 187 -7.09 -0.50 -10.85
N TYR A 188 -6.96 -1.31 -11.90
CA TYR A 188 -6.46 -0.89 -13.21
C TYR A 188 -7.31 0.21 -13.83
N ARG A 189 -8.64 0.07 -13.82
CA ARG A 189 -9.53 1.09 -14.39
C ARG A 189 -9.54 2.38 -13.57
N ALA A 190 -9.32 2.29 -12.25
CA ALA A 190 -9.31 3.44 -11.38
C ALA A 190 -7.98 4.22 -11.43
N LEU A 191 -6.85 3.53 -11.59
CA LEU A 191 -5.50 4.10 -11.34
C LEU A 191 -4.52 3.88 -12.50
N GLY A 192 -4.85 2.97 -13.41
CA GLY A 192 -3.91 2.41 -14.36
C GLY A 192 -3.82 3.16 -15.68
N THR A 193 -2.77 2.84 -16.40
CA THR A 193 -2.55 3.22 -17.81
C THR A 193 -2.22 1.97 -18.60
N ALA A 194 -2.47 1.98 -19.90
CA ALA A 194 -2.27 0.81 -20.75
C ALA A 194 -0.85 0.22 -20.55
N PRO A 195 -0.73 -1.08 -20.21
CA PRO A 195 0.56 -1.69 -19.96
C PRO A 195 1.38 -1.77 -21.24
N THR A 196 2.70 -1.73 -21.10
CA THR A 196 3.65 -1.90 -22.21
C THR A 196 4.23 -3.31 -22.26
N THR A 197 4.03 -4.07 -21.18
CA THR A 197 4.52 -5.43 -21.01
C THR A 197 3.41 -6.46 -21.19
N VAL A 198 3.78 -7.68 -21.61
CA VAL A 198 2.87 -8.83 -21.61
C VAL A 198 2.79 -9.44 -20.20
N ASN A 199 1.61 -9.96 -19.86
CA ASN A 199 1.37 -10.67 -18.62
C ASN A 199 2.38 -11.85 -18.45
N GLY A 200 2.96 -11.99 -17.25
CA GLY A 200 3.98 -13.00 -16.93
C GLY A 200 3.47 -14.32 -16.35
N PHE A 201 2.14 -14.51 -16.29
CA PHE A 201 1.48 -15.66 -15.67
C PHE A 201 0.82 -16.58 -16.70
N THR A 202 1.05 -17.88 -16.56
CA THR A 202 0.54 -18.90 -17.51
C THR A 202 -0.96 -19.16 -17.39
N ASP A 203 -1.55 -18.86 -16.23
CA ASP A 203 -2.98 -19.00 -15.94
C ASP A 203 -3.80 -17.74 -16.33
N VAL A 204 -3.17 -16.78 -17.01
CA VAL A 204 -3.82 -15.59 -17.55
C VAL A 204 -3.73 -15.65 -19.07
N THR A 205 -4.86 -15.96 -19.71
CA THR A 205 -4.94 -15.99 -21.17
C THR A 205 -4.96 -14.57 -21.75
N ALA A 206 -4.41 -14.38 -22.94
CA ALA A 206 -4.29 -13.06 -23.56
C ALA A 206 -5.65 -12.42 -23.92
N ASP A 207 -6.70 -13.23 -24.05
CA ASP A 207 -8.08 -12.80 -24.33
C ASP A 207 -8.93 -12.63 -23.06
N ALA A 208 -8.38 -12.89 -21.88
CA ALA A 208 -9.09 -12.70 -20.62
C ALA A 208 -9.40 -11.22 -20.40
N PHE A 209 -10.60 -10.91 -19.88
CA PHE A 209 -11.03 -9.53 -19.62
C PHE A 209 -10.11 -8.76 -18.65
N TYR A 210 -9.28 -9.47 -17.89
CA TYR A 210 -8.36 -8.96 -16.88
C TYR A 210 -6.89 -9.02 -17.32
N ALA A 211 -6.57 -9.44 -18.55
CA ALA A 211 -5.20 -9.62 -19.01
C ALA A 211 -4.37 -8.32 -18.91
N ASP A 212 -4.90 -7.22 -19.44
CA ASP A 212 -4.26 -5.90 -19.36
C ASP A 212 -4.13 -5.40 -17.92
N ALA A 213 -5.15 -5.66 -17.10
CA ALA A 213 -5.13 -5.26 -15.69
C ALA A 213 -4.03 -6.00 -14.92
N VAL A 214 -3.82 -7.29 -15.21
CA VAL A 214 -2.74 -8.08 -14.62
C VAL A 214 -1.38 -7.61 -15.12
N ALA A 215 -1.22 -7.37 -16.43
CA ALA A 215 0.02 -6.83 -16.98
C ALA A 215 0.39 -5.48 -16.34
N TRP A 216 -0.59 -4.56 -16.21
CA TRP A 216 -0.39 -3.29 -15.53
C TRP A 216 0.00 -3.47 -14.06
N ALA A 217 -0.62 -4.40 -13.35
CA ALA A 217 -0.32 -4.66 -11.94
C ALA A 217 1.09 -5.21 -11.75
N VAL A 218 1.59 -6.01 -12.69
CA VAL A 218 2.99 -6.48 -12.69
C VAL A 218 3.94 -5.32 -12.98
N GLU A 219 3.70 -4.56 -14.05
CA GLU A 219 4.55 -3.43 -14.46
C GLU A 219 4.65 -2.35 -13.37
N SER A 220 3.55 -2.14 -12.64
CA SER A 220 3.45 -1.16 -11.54
C SER A 220 3.95 -1.71 -10.19
N GLY A 221 4.38 -2.98 -10.12
CA GLY A 221 4.83 -3.61 -8.87
C GLY A 221 3.71 -3.83 -7.83
N VAL A 222 2.45 -3.78 -8.25
CA VAL A 222 1.28 -4.06 -7.40
C VAL A 222 1.18 -5.55 -7.09
N THR A 223 1.64 -6.41 -8.00
CA THR A 223 1.73 -7.85 -7.75
C THR A 223 3.00 -8.45 -8.35
N ASN A 224 3.67 -9.29 -7.56
CA ASN A 224 4.82 -10.07 -7.99
C ASN A 224 4.47 -11.56 -8.21
N GLY A 225 3.19 -11.92 -8.05
CA GLY A 225 2.74 -13.30 -8.04
C GLY A 225 3.30 -14.12 -6.88
N THR A 226 3.02 -15.42 -6.94
CA THR A 226 3.61 -16.44 -6.07
C THR A 226 4.08 -17.58 -6.96
N SER A 227 5.21 -18.19 -6.60
CA SER A 227 5.75 -19.39 -7.25
C SER A 227 5.03 -20.66 -6.83
#